data_AF-A0ABD3FG37-F1
#
_entry.id   AF-A0ABD3FG37-F1
#
_cell.length_a   1.000
_cell.length_b   1.000
_cell.length_c   1.000
_cell.angle_alpha   90.00
_cell.angle_beta   90.00
_cell.angle_gamma   90.00
#
_symmetry.space_group_name_H-M   'P 1'
#
loop_
_entity.id
_entity.type
_entity.pdbx_description
1 polymer ?
#
loop_
_entity_poly.entity_id
_entity_poly.type
_entity_poly.pdbx_seq_one_letter_code
_entity_poly.pdbx_strand_id
1 'polypeptide(L)'
;MALHAADVSNPTKPLHVYLIWAERIKQEFYQQGDKERELLLPVSIGYDREQPIPLEKMQAGFIIGIVRPLFLSLSHLPSARLDHCMAQLDANLAHWQDEINRNQPPSPSKPEVCLIEAEDAVPVAVDST
;
A
#
# COMPACT_ATOMS: atom_id res chain seq x y z
N MET A 1 14.67 0.84 21.41
CA MET A 1 13.42 0.47 20.71
C MET A 1 12.23 1.33 21.11
N ALA A 2 11.94 1.55 22.41
CA ALA A 2 10.77 2.34 22.84
C ALA A 2 10.73 3.77 22.27
N LEU A 3 11.86 4.49 22.27
CA LEU A 3 11.92 5.85 21.70
C LEU A 3 11.61 5.85 20.19
N HIS A 4 12.14 4.89 19.45
CA HIS A 4 11.86 4.75 18.01
C HIS A 4 10.39 4.41 17.75
N ALA A 5 9.78 3.53 18.56
CA ALA A 5 8.35 3.25 18.43
C ALA A 5 7.47 4.45 18.78
N ALA A 6 7.91 5.32 19.69
CA ALA A 6 7.22 6.58 19.96
C ALA A 6 7.26 7.52 18.74
N ASP A 7 8.40 7.59 18.05
CA ASP A 7 8.60 8.40 16.84
C ASP A 7 7.66 7.99 15.70
N VAL A 8 7.52 6.68 15.46
CA VAL A 8 6.61 6.14 14.43
C VAL A 8 5.23 5.74 14.95
N SER A 9 4.81 6.31 16.11
CA SER A 9 3.57 5.89 16.79
C SER A 9 2.27 6.41 16.17
N ASN A 10 2.31 7.25 15.13
CA ASN A 10 1.11 7.86 14.57
C ASN A 10 0.00 6.85 14.21
N PRO A 11 0.31 5.69 13.60
CA PRO A 11 -0.72 4.71 13.28
C PRO A 11 -1.35 4.01 14.48
N THR A 12 -0.82 4.19 15.70
CA THR A 12 -1.41 3.63 16.94
C THR A 12 -2.30 4.64 17.68
N LYS A 13 -2.51 5.83 17.11
CA LYS A 13 -3.39 6.87 17.67
C LYS A 13 -4.81 6.75 17.12
N PRO A 14 -5.82 7.37 17.79
CA PRO A 14 -7.17 7.45 17.24
C PRO A 14 -7.16 7.99 15.81
N LEU A 15 -8.01 7.42 14.95
CA LEU A 15 -7.99 7.68 13.50
C LEU A 15 -7.92 9.16 13.14
N HIS A 16 -8.75 10.01 13.77
CA HIS A 16 -8.76 11.45 13.50
C HIS A 16 -7.41 12.14 13.76
N VAL A 17 -6.64 11.69 14.75
CA VAL A 17 -5.28 12.18 15.01
C VAL A 17 -4.32 11.67 13.95
N TYR A 18 -4.41 10.37 13.63
CA TYR A 18 -3.55 9.74 12.65
C TYR A 18 -3.70 10.38 11.26
N LEU A 19 -4.93 10.66 10.81
CA LEU A 19 -5.20 11.30 9.53
C LEU A 19 -4.51 12.67 9.40
N ILE A 20 -4.47 13.47 10.46
CA ILE A 20 -3.76 14.76 10.47
C ILE A 20 -2.27 14.55 10.19
N TRP A 21 -1.65 13.58 10.85
CA TRP A 21 -0.22 13.30 10.69
C TRP A 21 0.10 12.64 9.34
N ALA A 22 -0.76 11.74 8.86
CA ALA A 22 -0.64 11.13 7.54
C ALA A 22 -0.68 12.17 6.42
N GLU A 23 -1.57 13.17 6.54
CA GLU A 23 -1.63 14.26 5.58
C GLU A 23 -0.38 15.15 5.67
N ARG A 24 0.05 15.53 6.89
CA ARG A 24 1.22 16.38 7.09
C ARG A 24 2.49 15.79 6.50
N ILE A 25 2.76 14.50 6.75
CA ILE A 25 3.98 13.87 6.21
C ILE A 25 3.93 13.75 4.68
N LYS A 26 2.75 13.49 4.09
CA LYS A 26 2.57 13.50 2.64
C LYS A 26 2.88 14.89 2.06
N GLN A 27 2.40 15.96 2.70
CA GLN A 27 2.69 17.32 2.26
C GLN A 27 4.18 17.65 2.37
N GLU A 28 4.85 17.20 3.42
CA GLU A 28 6.31 17.36 3.58
C GLU A 28 7.08 16.62 2.48
N PHE A 29 6.71 15.37 2.17
CA PHE A 29 7.29 14.62 1.06
C PHE A 29 7.12 15.34 -0.28
N TYR A 30 5.94 15.90 -0.54
CA TYR A 30 5.72 16.68 -1.76
C TYR A 30 6.52 17.98 -1.80
N GLN A 31 6.68 18.67 -0.67
CA GLN A 31 7.53 19.86 -0.60
C GLN A 31 8.99 19.52 -0.89
N GLN A 32 9.47 18.38 -0.39
CA GLN A 32 10.80 17.89 -0.72
C GLN A 32 10.90 17.54 -2.21
N GLY A 33 9.93 16.82 -2.78
CA GLY A 33 9.94 16.46 -4.20
C GLY A 33 9.94 17.67 -5.13
N ASP A 34 9.22 18.74 -4.76
CA ASP A 34 9.28 20.01 -5.49
C ASP A 34 10.67 20.63 -5.42
N LYS A 35 11.31 20.58 -4.24
CA LYS A 35 12.67 21.10 -4.09
C LYS A 35 13.70 20.30 -4.86
N GLU A 36 13.57 18.98 -4.90
CA GLU A 36 14.40 18.10 -5.71
C GLU A 36 14.27 18.46 -7.20
N ARG A 37 13.04 18.68 -7.69
CA ARG A 37 12.76 19.10 -9.06
C ARG A 37 13.38 20.46 -9.39
N GLU A 38 13.21 21.46 -8.51
CA GLU A 38 13.81 22.80 -8.67
C GLU A 38 15.34 22.75 -8.79
N LEU A 39 15.97 21.84 -8.05
CA LEU A 39 17.42 21.64 -8.04
C LEU A 39 17.91 20.72 -9.16
N LEU A 40 17.03 20.29 -10.07
CA LEU A 40 17.34 19.33 -11.14
C LEU A 40 17.89 17.99 -10.61
N LEU A 41 17.45 17.58 -9.42
CA LEU A 41 17.75 16.29 -8.82
C LEU A 41 16.67 15.26 -9.21
N PRO A 42 17.01 13.95 -9.22
CA PRO A 42 16.00 12.91 -9.29
C PRO A 42 15.02 13.04 -8.12
N VAL A 43 13.72 13.10 -8.42
CA VAL A 43 12.68 13.17 -7.38
C VAL A 43 12.58 11.83 -6.66
N SER A 44 12.55 11.88 -5.34
CA SER A 44 12.46 10.71 -4.46
C SER A 44 11.16 9.93 -4.69
N ILE A 45 11.23 8.61 -4.56
CA ILE A 45 10.08 7.73 -4.77
C ILE A 45 8.95 8.10 -3.79
N GLY A 46 7.77 8.38 -4.34
CA GLY A 46 6.57 8.76 -3.58
C GLY A 46 6.49 10.23 -3.20
N TYR A 47 7.50 11.04 -3.58
CA TYR A 47 7.56 12.48 -3.25
C TYR A 47 7.09 13.34 -4.43
N ASP A 48 6.84 12.73 -5.58
CA ASP A 48 6.28 13.42 -6.74
C ASP A 48 4.75 13.57 -6.61
N ARG A 49 4.28 14.81 -6.46
CA ARG A 49 2.84 15.14 -6.46
C ARG A 49 2.18 15.03 -7.84
N GLU A 50 2.97 15.07 -8.92
CA GLU A 50 2.48 14.87 -10.30
C GLU A 50 2.26 13.38 -10.61
N GLN A 51 2.94 12.50 -9.88
CA GLN A 51 2.80 11.04 -9.95
C GLN A 51 2.56 10.45 -8.55
N PRO A 52 1.42 10.77 -7.92
CA PRO A 52 1.22 10.46 -6.51
C PRO A 52 1.03 8.96 -6.25
N ILE A 53 1.66 8.46 -5.20
CA ILE A 53 1.25 7.19 -4.57
C ILE A 53 0.00 7.48 -3.73
N PRO A 54 -1.12 6.74 -3.90
CA PRO A 54 -2.31 6.93 -3.09
C PRO A 54 -2.01 6.83 -1.59
N LEU A 55 -2.51 7.77 -0.80
CA LEU A 55 -2.18 7.91 0.62
C LEU A 55 -2.51 6.62 1.38
N GLU A 56 -3.64 6.00 1.09
CA GLU A 56 -4.11 4.76 1.66
C GLU A 56 -3.14 3.59 1.40
N LYS A 57 -2.54 3.51 0.21
CA LYS A 57 -1.53 2.50 -0.13
C LYS A 57 -0.23 2.76 0.62
N MET A 58 0.20 4.02 0.67
CA MET A 58 1.41 4.43 1.40
C MET A 58 1.30 4.11 2.89
N GLN A 59 0.18 4.48 3.52
CA GLN A 59 -0.03 4.27 4.95
C GLN A 59 -0.23 2.79 5.31
N ALA A 60 -1.00 2.02 4.51
CA ALA A 60 -1.12 0.58 4.72
C ALA A 60 0.23 -0.13 4.59
N GLY A 61 1.02 0.22 3.57
CA GLY A 61 2.38 -0.30 3.39
C GLY A 61 3.30 0.03 4.57
N PHE A 62 3.25 1.26 5.08
CA PHE A 62 4.04 1.68 6.23
C PHE A 62 3.66 0.92 7.52
N ILE A 63 2.35 0.71 7.77
CA ILE A 63 1.89 -0.07 8.91
C ILE A 63 2.39 -1.52 8.81
N ILE A 64 2.18 -2.16 7.66
CA ILE A 64 2.53 -3.57 7.45
C ILE A 64 4.05 -3.78 7.51
N GLY A 65 4.80 -2.93 6.82
CA GLY A 65 6.24 -3.09 6.64
C GLY A 65 7.08 -2.65 7.83
N ILE A 66 6.65 -1.63 8.58
CA ILE A 66 7.48 -0.97 9.59
C ILE A 66 6.82 -0.99 10.97
N VAL A 67 5.64 -0.40 11.11
CA VAL A 67 5.08 -0.08 12.45
C VAL A 67 4.61 -1.34 13.16
N ARG A 68 3.87 -2.23 12.48
CA ARG A 68 3.33 -3.45 13.10
C ARG A 68 4.43 -4.42 13.55
N PRO A 69 5.47 -4.73 12.74
CA PRO A 69 6.61 -5.53 13.21
C PRO A 69 7.32 -4.92 14.42
N LEU A 70 7.48 -3.60 14.47
CA LEU A 70 8.11 -2.90 15.58
C LEU A 70 7.29 -3.00 16.87
N PHE A 71 5.98 -2.71 16.82
CA PHE A 71 5.11 -2.76 18.00
C PHE A 71 4.89 -4.20 18.48
N LEU A 72 4.81 -5.18 17.57
CA LEU A 72 4.77 -6.60 17.92
C LEU A 72 6.05 -7.05 18.64
N SER A 73 7.22 -6.60 18.16
CA SER A 73 8.49 -6.92 18.83
C SER A 73 8.56 -6.33 20.24
N LEU A 74 7.97 -5.15 20.46
CA LEU A 74 7.89 -4.52 21.77
C LEU A 74 6.84 -5.16 22.69
N SER A 75 5.75 -5.72 22.17
CA SER A 75 4.68 -6.31 23.00
C SER A 75 5.14 -7.59 23.72
N HIS A 76 6.22 -8.22 23.28
CA HIS A 76 6.83 -9.36 23.97
C HIS A 76 7.59 -8.96 25.25
N LEU A 77 7.81 -7.67 25.50
CA LEU A 77 8.46 -7.22 26.73
C LEU A 77 7.48 -7.29 27.91
N PRO A 78 7.81 -7.94 29.03
CA PRO A 78 6.88 -8.15 30.15
C PRO A 78 6.30 -6.85 30.76
N SER A 79 7.02 -5.73 30.63
CA SER A 79 6.60 -4.43 31.14
C SER A 79 5.86 -3.56 30.12
N ALA A 80 5.77 -3.98 28.86
CA ALA A 80 5.14 -3.21 27.80
C ALA A 80 3.65 -3.57 27.70
N ARG A 81 2.77 -2.65 28.11
CA ARG A 81 1.32 -2.77 27.89
C ARG A 81 0.94 -2.07 26.60
N LEU A 82 0.90 -2.82 25.50
CA LEU A 82 0.68 -2.30 24.14
C LEU A 82 -0.62 -2.77 23.50
N ASP A 83 -1.48 -3.49 24.22
CA ASP A 83 -2.72 -4.07 23.67
C ASP A 83 -3.60 -3.02 22.99
N HIS A 84 -3.77 -1.86 23.63
CA HIS A 84 -4.53 -0.74 23.05
C HIS A 84 -3.87 -0.19 21.78
N CYS A 85 -2.55 -0.03 21.78
CA CYS A 85 -1.80 0.43 20.62
C CYS A 85 -1.92 -0.56 19.45
N MET A 86 -1.83 -1.87 19.73
CA MET A 86 -1.96 -2.93 18.72
C MET A 86 -3.38 -2.98 18.15
N ALA A 87 -4.41 -2.89 19.00
CA ALA A 87 -5.80 -2.86 18.54
C ALA A 87 -6.09 -1.62 17.67
N GLN A 88 -5.59 -0.45 18.07
CA GLN A 88 -5.75 0.78 17.29
C GLN A 88 -4.99 0.71 15.96
N LEU A 89 -3.80 0.10 15.95
CA LEU A 89 -3.00 -0.12 14.75
C LEU A 89 -3.73 -1.01 13.74
N ASP A 90 -4.30 -2.13 14.19
CA ASP A 90 -5.05 -3.05 13.34
C ASP A 90 -6.35 -2.37 12.82
N ALA A 91 -7.04 -1.59 13.65
CA ALA A 91 -8.22 -0.82 13.23
C ALA A 91 -7.90 0.24 12.17
N ASN A 92 -6.78 0.97 12.33
CA ASN A 92 -6.34 1.96 11.35
C ASN A 92 -5.85 1.30 10.06
N LEU A 93 -5.24 0.11 10.12
CA LEU A 93 -4.90 -0.66 8.94
C LEU A 93 -6.15 -1.08 8.16
N ALA A 94 -7.19 -1.56 8.86
CA ALA A 94 -8.47 -1.91 8.24
C ALA A 94 -9.11 -0.71 7.53
N HIS A 95 -9.09 0.48 8.16
CA HIS A 95 -9.54 1.71 7.53
C HIS A 95 -8.83 1.97 6.18
N TRP A 96 -7.51 1.86 6.13
CA TRP A 96 -6.78 2.07 4.87
C TRP A 96 -7.04 0.98 3.83
N GLN A 97 -7.21 -0.28 4.25
CA GLN A 97 -7.61 -1.36 3.35
C GLN A 97 -9.00 -1.09 2.74
N ASP A 98 -9.94 -0.58 3.53
CA ASP A 98 -11.26 -0.18 3.05
C ASP A 98 -11.18 0.98 2.04
N GLU A 99 -10.34 1.99 2.29
CA GLU A 99 -10.10 3.07 1.32
C GLU A 99 -9.48 2.55 0.02
N ILE A 100 -8.50 1.63 0.11
CA ILE A 100 -7.92 0.99 -1.09
C ILE A 100 -9.01 0.28 -1.90
N ASN A 101 -9.90 -0.46 -1.23
CA ASN A 101 -10.98 -1.18 -1.89
C ASN A 101 -12.02 -0.22 -2.50
N ARG A 102 -12.36 0.88 -1.81
CA ARG A 102 -13.25 1.92 -2.33
C ARG A 102 -12.68 2.62 -3.57
N ASN A 103 -11.37 2.84 -3.58
CA ASN A 103 -10.68 3.59 -4.62
C ASN A 103 -10.11 2.69 -5.74
N GLN A 104 -10.37 1.39 -5.72
CA GLN A 104 -9.98 0.51 -6.82
C GLN A 104 -10.77 0.89 -8.09
N PRO A 105 -10.09 1.08 -9.23
CA PRO A 105 -10.80 1.19 -10.49
C PRO A 105 -11.57 -0.13 -10.75
N PRO A 106 -12.74 -0.07 -11.41
CA PRO A 106 -13.50 -1.26 -11.74
C PRO A 106 -12.60 -2.26 -12.46
N SER A 107 -12.60 -3.51 -12.00
CA SER A 107 -11.85 -4.59 -12.66
C SER A 107 -12.25 -4.61 -14.13
N PRO A 108 -11.30 -4.70 -15.09
CA PRO A 108 -11.66 -5.00 -16.46
C PRO A 108 -12.46 -6.30 -16.45
N SER A 109 -13.67 -6.26 -17.01
CA SER A 109 -14.48 -7.45 -17.22
C SER A 109 -13.65 -8.45 -18.01
N LYS A 110 -13.57 -9.69 -17.53
CA LYS A 110 -12.87 -10.77 -18.26
C LYS A 110 -13.37 -10.77 -19.71
N PRO A 111 -12.49 -10.74 -20.73
CA PRO A 111 -12.93 -10.95 -22.10
C PRO A 111 -13.58 -12.33 -22.16
N GLU A 112 -14.81 -12.38 -22.66
CA GLU A 112 -15.52 -13.60 -22.96
C GLU A 112 -14.66 -14.37 -23.97
N VAL A 113 -14.07 -15.49 -23.54
CA VAL A 113 -13.29 -16.34 -24.44
C VAL A 113 -14.29 -16.97 -25.41
N CYS A 114 -14.34 -16.46 -26.64
CA CYS A 114 -15.00 -17.15 -27.75
C CYS A 114 -14.26 -18.48 -27.97
N LEU A 115 -14.86 -19.58 -27.51
CA LEU A 115 -14.46 -20.93 -27.90
C LEU A 115 -14.82 -21.10 -29.39
N ILE A 116 -13.85 -20.89 -30.27
CA ILE A 116 -13.93 -21.41 -31.63
C ILE A 116 -13.56 -22.89 -31.57
N GLU A 117 -14.54 -23.77 -31.75
CA GLU A 117 -14.31 -25.20 -31.92
C GLU A 117 -13.57 -25.43 -33.25
N ALA A 118 -12.39 -26.02 -33.16
CA ALA A 118 -11.61 -26.43 -34.32
C ALA A 118 -12.06 -27.83 -34.76
N GLU A 119 -13.13 -27.88 -35.55
CA GLU A 119 -13.46 -29.07 -36.35
C GLU A 119 -13.28 -28.70 -37.83
N ASP A 120 -12.15 -29.14 -38.40
CA ASP A 120 -12.03 -29.67 -39.77
C ASP A 120 -10.55 -29.73 -40.17
N ALA A 121 -9.85 -30.77 -39.70
CA ALA A 121 -8.62 -31.23 -40.31
C ALA A 121 -8.90 -32.54 -41.04
N VAL A 122 -9.14 -32.45 -42.35
CA VAL A 122 -9.25 -33.60 -43.26
C VAL A 122 -7.86 -34.22 -43.44
N PRO A 123 -7.67 -35.54 -43.28
CA PRO A 123 -6.36 -36.16 -43.48
C PRO A 123 -6.08 -36.29 -44.99
N VAL A 124 -4.98 -35.72 -45.45
CA VAL A 124 -4.46 -35.93 -46.80
C VAL A 124 -3.86 -37.33 -46.88
N ALA A 125 -4.43 -38.17 -47.75
CA ALA A 125 -3.91 -39.50 -48.07
C ALA A 125 -2.54 -39.38 -48.76
N VAL A 126 -1.57 -40.14 -48.28
CA VAL A 126 -0.26 -40.31 -48.89
C VAL A 126 -0.41 -41.33 -50.02
N ASP A 127 -0.31 -40.87 -51.28
CA ASP A 127 -0.30 -41.76 -52.42
C ASP A 127 1.12 -42.29 -52.67
N SER A 128 1.21 -43.60 -52.92
CA SER A 128 2.46 -44.33 -53.09
C SER A 128 2.88 -44.32 -54.56
N THR A 129 4.07 -43.83 -54.89
CA THR A 129 4.93 -44.41 -55.95
C THR A 129 6.38 -43.96 -55.80
#